data_AF-A0A8D8C412-F1
#
_entry.id   AF-A0A8D8C412-F1
#
_cell.length_a   1.000
_cell.length_b   1.000
_cell.length_c   1.000
_cell.angle_alpha   90.00
_cell.angle_beta   90.00
_cell.angle_gamma   90.00
#
_symmetry.space_group_name_H-M   'P 1'
#
loop_
_entity.id
_entity.type
_entity.pdbx_description
1 polymer ?
#
loop_
_entity_poly.entity_id
_entity_poly.type
_entity_poly.pdbx_seq_one_letter_code
_entity_poly.pdbx_strand_id
1 'polypeptide(L)'
;MNACPKELTELQYQVMASDERSVLVNFPFTPVIERPESQHPVITEHPVELIKRKFPENIPIMMGIMSEEGVAMANHVLTSLDMYERTLESQLIPFTLNVPDEKERKNAFSSIKQFFFKDQALSSETVPYLVQVLGDNANKFANYLSAEFHHNHQSSPLFFYIFSYLSELNKFRELCQVPASCPGAAHGDDLCYLFSSTFFKTDEIDKTSPAQEYRRIMCKLWTNFAKFGTPTPENSLGFRWSSVQEAVGLNGQFE
;
A
#
# COMPACT_ATOMS: atom_id res chain seq x y z
N MET A 1 -11.36 -6.58 -33.52
CA MET A 1 -11.64 -7.66 -32.54
C MET A 1 -13.11 -7.59 -32.22
N ASN A 2 -13.88 -8.68 -32.38
CA ASN A 2 -15.36 -8.67 -32.26
C ASN A 2 -15.86 -9.35 -30.96
N ALA A 3 -15.03 -9.45 -29.93
CA ALA A 3 -15.41 -10.09 -28.66
C ALA A 3 -16.28 -9.15 -27.81
N CYS A 4 -17.21 -9.74 -27.05
CA CYS A 4 -18.09 -9.00 -26.14
C CYS A 4 -17.28 -8.47 -24.93
N PRO A 5 -17.33 -7.17 -24.61
CA PRO A 5 -16.60 -6.62 -23.47
C PRO A 5 -16.94 -7.30 -22.14
N LYS A 6 -18.22 -7.61 -21.92
CA LYS A 6 -18.69 -8.33 -20.73
C LYS A 6 -18.04 -9.71 -20.62
N GLU A 7 -18.02 -10.45 -21.72
CA GLU A 7 -17.43 -11.79 -21.76
C GLU A 7 -15.92 -11.74 -21.50
N LEU A 8 -15.21 -10.76 -22.07
CA LEU A 8 -13.78 -10.55 -21.79
C LEU A 8 -13.53 -10.27 -20.30
N THR A 9 -14.36 -9.45 -19.67
CA THR A 9 -14.24 -9.14 -18.23
C THR A 9 -14.53 -10.36 -17.35
N GLU A 10 -15.52 -11.19 -17.71
CA GLU A 10 -15.87 -12.40 -16.95
C GLU A 10 -14.79 -13.49 -17.08
N LEU A 11 -14.14 -13.59 -18.23
CA LEU A 11 -13.13 -14.61 -18.51
C LEU A 11 -11.69 -14.18 -18.16
N GLN A 12 -11.45 -12.92 -17.78
CA GLN A 12 -10.10 -12.36 -17.65
C GLN A 12 -9.17 -13.16 -16.74
N TYR A 13 -9.66 -13.70 -15.63
CA TYR A 13 -8.81 -14.47 -14.69
C TYR A 13 -8.46 -15.87 -15.20
N GLN A 14 -9.12 -16.36 -16.25
CA GLN A 14 -8.81 -17.66 -16.84
C GLN A 14 -7.47 -17.67 -17.58
N VAL A 15 -6.95 -16.50 -17.95
CA VAL A 15 -5.65 -16.38 -18.64
C VAL A 15 -4.47 -16.63 -17.72
N MET A 16 -4.67 -16.51 -16.40
CA MET A 16 -3.60 -16.64 -15.41
C MET A 16 -3.22 -18.10 -15.20
N ALA A 17 -1.92 -18.37 -15.09
CA ALA A 17 -1.37 -19.65 -14.70
C ALA A 17 -1.70 -19.98 -13.22
N SER A 18 -1.55 -21.25 -12.84
CA SER A 18 -1.94 -21.72 -11.51
C SER A 18 -1.13 -21.10 -10.37
N ASP A 19 0.15 -20.84 -10.62
CA ASP A 19 1.06 -20.15 -9.70
C ASP A 19 0.72 -18.67 -9.57
N GLU A 20 0.38 -17.97 -10.65
CA GLU A 20 -0.07 -16.57 -10.61
C GLU A 20 -1.35 -16.40 -9.78
N ARG A 21 -2.26 -17.37 -9.84
CA ARG A 21 -3.50 -17.37 -9.03
C ARG A 21 -3.27 -17.65 -7.54
N SER A 22 -2.10 -18.18 -7.17
CA SER A 22 -1.77 -18.48 -5.77
C SER A 22 -1.33 -17.26 -4.97
N VAL A 23 -1.00 -16.16 -5.67
CA VAL A 23 -0.68 -14.86 -5.05
C VAL A 23 -1.98 -14.15 -4.69
N LEU A 24 -2.05 -13.61 -3.47
CA LEU A 24 -3.29 -13.06 -2.92
C LEU A 24 -3.81 -11.82 -3.68
N VAL A 25 -2.92 -10.93 -4.09
CA VAL A 25 -3.26 -9.76 -4.92
C VAL A 25 -2.73 -10.03 -6.32
N ASN A 26 -3.64 -10.38 -7.24
CA ASN A 26 -3.29 -10.71 -8.61
C ASN A 26 -4.24 -10.02 -9.59
N PHE A 27 -3.66 -9.50 -10.67
CA PHE A 27 -4.39 -8.86 -11.76
C PHE A 27 -3.87 -9.45 -13.08
N PRO A 28 -4.73 -10.01 -13.94
CA PRO A 28 -4.30 -10.62 -15.20
C PRO A 28 -3.79 -9.58 -16.21
N PHE A 29 -4.25 -8.34 -16.08
CA PHE A 29 -3.89 -7.23 -16.96
C PHE A 29 -3.44 -6.05 -16.11
N THR A 30 -2.17 -5.70 -16.23
CA THR A 30 -1.50 -4.62 -15.49
C THR A 30 -0.78 -3.70 -16.47
N PRO A 31 -0.33 -2.51 -16.03
CA PRO A 31 0.61 -1.71 -16.81
C PRO A 31 1.88 -2.51 -17.13
N VAL A 32 2.32 -2.48 -18.39
CA VAL A 32 3.50 -3.19 -18.87
C VAL A 32 4.45 -2.23 -19.58
N ILE A 33 5.71 -2.63 -19.73
CA ILE A 33 6.61 -1.96 -20.66
C ILE A 33 6.10 -2.21 -22.08
N GLU A 34 5.73 -1.13 -22.76
CA GLU A 34 5.11 -1.18 -24.07
C GLU A 34 6.14 -1.43 -25.17
N ARG A 35 5.67 -2.08 -26.24
CA ARG A 35 6.53 -2.40 -27.39
C ARG A 35 6.96 -1.13 -28.12
N PRO A 36 8.18 -1.08 -28.69
CA PRO A 36 8.66 0.08 -29.45
C PRO A 36 7.75 0.51 -30.61
N GLU A 37 6.98 -0.42 -31.18
CA GLU A 37 6.07 -0.17 -32.31
C GLU A 37 4.69 0.35 -31.88
N SER A 38 4.47 0.55 -30.57
CA SER A 38 3.20 1.09 -30.07
C SER A 38 2.99 2.50 -30.60
N GLN A 39 1.76 2.84 -30.99
CA GLN A 39 1.48 4.15 -31.61
C GLN A 39 1.64 5.32 -30.63
N HIS A 40 1.27 5.12 -29.36
CA HIS A 40 1.30 6.13 -28.31
C HIS A 40 1.77 5.52 -26.99
N PRO A 41 3.06 5.14 -26.88
CA PRO A 41 3.56 4.52 -25.66
C PRO A 41 3.63 5.54 -24.52
N VAL A 42 3.18 5.12 -23.34
CA VAL A 42 3.25 5.80 -22.04
C VAL A 42 4.36 5.21 -21.17
N ILE A 43 4.50 3.88 -21.08
CA ILE A 43 5.50 3.19 -20.24
C ILE A 43 6.49 2.49 -21.15
N THR A 44 7.57 3.19 -21.50
CA THR A 44 8.61 2.65 -22.41
C THR A 44 9.72 1.90 -21.69
N GLU A 45 9.82 2.05 -20.37
CA GLU A 45 10.92 1.53 -19.55
C GLU A 45 10.45 1.18 -18.14
N HIS A 46 11.29 0.49 -17.37
CA HIS A 46 10.96 0.11 -16.01
C HIS A 46 10.76 1.36 -15.11
N PRO A 47 9.69 1.44 -14.28
CA PRO A 47 9.39 2.62 -13.47
C PRO A 47 10.54 3.07 -12.55
N VAL A 48 11.34 2.13 -12.05
CA VAL A 48 12.54 2.44 -11.22
C VAL A 48 13.60 3.21 -12.01
N GLU A 49 13.73 3.00 -13.32
CA GLU A 49 14.67 3.78 -14.14
C GLU A 49 14.06 5.14 -14.51
N LEU A 50 12.75 5.20 -14.71
CA LEU A 50 12.05 6.46 -14.99
C LEU A 50 12.12 7.43 -13.81
N ILE A 51 11.90 6.98 -12.56
CA ILE A 51 11.95 7.85 -11.38
C ILE A 51 13.36 8.38 -11.08
N LYS A 52 14.41 7.73 -11.59
CA LYS A 52 15.80 8.22 -11.45
C LYS A 52 16.12 9.36 -12.40
N ARG A 53 15.32 9.55 -13.46
CA ARG A 53 15.50 10.66 -14.41
C ARG A 53 15.01 11.94 -13.78
N LYS A 54 15.76 13.03 -13.98
CA LYS A 54 15.31 14.36 -13.56
C LYS A 54 14.09 14.73 -14.39
N PHE A 55 12.94 14.88 -13.73
CA PHE A 55 11.77 15.44 -14.38
C PHE A 55 11.99 16.95 -14.62
N PRO A 56 11.56 17.49 -15.76
CA PRO A 56 11.79 18.89 -16.09
C PRO A 56 10.99 19.84 -15.19
N GLU A 57 9.83 19.38 -14.70
CA GLU A 57 8.98 20.17 -13.81
C GLU A 57 9.16 19.74 -12.36
N ASN A 58 9.41 20.73 -11.49
CA ASN A 58 9.52 20.52 -10.04
C ASN A 58 8.14 20.58 -9.40
N ILE A 59 7.35 19.52 -9.57
CA ILE A 59 6.01 19.40 -8.99
C ILE A 59 6.12 18.78 -7.58
N PRO A 60 5.68 19.46 -6.50
CA PRO A 60 5.57 18.85 -5.18
C PRO A 60 4.69 17.59 -5.19
N ILE A 61 5.07 16.58 -4.42
CA ILE A 61 4.29 15.34 -4.26
C ILE A 61 3.84 15.20 -2.81
N MET A 62 2.62 14.72 -2.61
CA MET A 62 2.15 14.21 -1.33
C MET A 62 1.65 12.79 -1.53
N MET A 63 2.15 11.86 -0.73
CA MET A 63 1.76 10.45 -0.77
C MET A 63 1.69 9.89 0.65
N GLY A 64 1.12 8.72 0.81
CA GLY A 64 1.07 8.09 2.11
C GLY A 64 0.57 6.66 2.06
N ILE A 65 0.63 6.05 3.23
CA ILE A 65 0.24 4.66 3.47
C ILE A 65 -0.62 4.60 4.72
N MET A 66 -1.33 3.48 4.86
CA MET A 66 -2.05 3.15 6.07
C MET A 66 -1.09 2.51 7.08
N SER A 67 -1.41 2.62 8.37
CA SER A 67 -0.59 2.00 9.41
C SER A 67 -0.54 0.48 9.23
N GLU A 68 -1.63 -0.14 8.76
CA GLU A 68 -1.69 -1.58 8.46
C GLU A 68 -2.44 -1.91 7.16
N GLU A 69 -1.80 -1.64 6.03
CA GLU A 69 -2.33 -1.85 4.67
C GLU A 69 -3.02 -3.21 4.46
N GLY A 70 -2.35 -4.31 4.85
CA GLY A 70 -2.85 -5.67 4.60
C GLY A 70 -3.95 -6.13 5.55
N VAL A 71 -4.28 -5.35 6.59
CA VAL A 71 -5.19 -5.79 7.66
C VAL A 71 -6.62 -6.04 7.17
N ALA A 72 -7.02 -5.44 6.04
CA ALA A 72 -8.28 -5.76 5.34
C ALA A 72 -8.42 -7.26 5.02
N MET A 73 -7.31 -7.98 4.87
CA MET A 73 -7.30 -9.40 4.52
C MET A 73 -7.44 -10.32 5.74
N ALA A 74 -7.39 -9.79 6.97
CA ALA A 74 -7.31 -10.58 8.19
C ALA A 74 -8.45 -11.61 8.34
N ASN A 75 -9.69 -11.22 8.06
CA ASN A 75 -10.83 -12.15 8.14
C ASN A 75 -10.75 -13.27 7.08
N HIS A 76 -10.29 -12.93 5.88
CA HIS A 76 -10.08 -13.92 4.82
C HIS A 76 -8.95 -14.90 5.17
N VAL A 77 -7.86 -14.40 5.74
CA VAL A 77 -6.75 -15.24 6.25
C VAL A 77 -7.24 -16.18 7.35
N LEU A 78 -7.99 -15.67 8.34
CA LEU A 78 -8.53 -16.49 9.43
C LEU A 78 -9.45 -17.61 8.94
N THR A 79 -10.28 -17.32 7.94
CA THR A 79 -11.20 -18.31 7.36
C THR A 79 -10.51 -19.30 6.42
N SER A 80 -9.26 -19.04 6.04
CA SER A 80 -8.50 -19.82 5.05
C SER A 80 -7.11 -20.24 5.57
N LEU A 81 -6.93 -20.39 6.89
CA LEU A 81 -5.63 -20.63 7.52
C LEU A 81 -4.86 -21.80 6.89
N ASP A 82 -5.52 -22.94 6.64
CA ASP A 82 -4.89 -24.12 6.04
C ASP A 82 -4.28 -23.82 4.66
N MET A 83 -4.89 -22.92 3.88
CA MET A 83 -4.36 -22.51 2.57
C MET A 83 -3.12 -21.64 2.74
N TYR A 84 -3.17 -20.67 3.65
CA TYR A 84 -2.03 -19.80 3.94
C TYR A 84 -0.86 -20.56 4.56
N GLU A 85 -1.13 -21.56 5.40
CA GLU A 85 -0.08 -22.41 5.95
C GLU A 85 0.66 -23.19 4.86
N ARG A 86 -0.08 -23.78 3.90
CA ARG A 86 0.51 -24.49 2.76
C ARG A 86 1.29 -23.60 1.80
N THR A 87 0.96 -22.32 1.74
CA THR A 87 1.57 -21.35 0.81
C THR A 87 2.47 -20.33 1.52
N LEU A 88 2.76 -20.51 2.81
CA LEU A 88 3.35 -19.47 3.65
C LEU A 88 4.67 -18.92 3.10
N GLU A 89 5.54 -19.77 2.56
CA GLU A 89 6.80 -19.34 1.92
C GLU A 89 6.56 -18.31 0.81
N SER A 90 5.61 -18.57 -0.08
CA SER A 90 5.26 -17.66 -1.19
C SER A 90 4.53 -16.39 -0.75
N GLN A 91 3.86 -16.41 0.41
CA GLN A 91 3.18 -15.23 0.95
C GLN A 91 4.16 -14.29 1.68
N LEU A 92 5.17 -14.87 2.36
CA LEU A 92 6.16 -14.11 3.11
C LEU A 92 7.22 -13.49 2.19
N ILE A 93 7.72 -14.23 1.20
CA ILE A 93 8.73 -13.72 0.28
C ILE A 93 8.03 -12.90 -0.82
N PRO A 94 8.24 -11.57 -0.90
CA PRO A 94 7.66 -10.78 -1.96
C PRO A 94 8.19 -11.24 -3.31
N PHE A 95 7.30 -11.37 -4.29
CA PHE A 95 7.66 -11.74 -5.66
C PHE A 95 8.73 -10.81 -6.26
N THR A 96 8.72 -9.53 -5.89
CA THR A 96 9.69 -8.52 -6.33
C THR A 96 11.13 -8.80 -5.88
N LEU A 97 11.34 -9.58 -4.81
CA LEU A 97 12.68 -9.97 -4.38
C LEU A 97 13.31 -10.98 -5.35
N ASN A 98 12.49 -11.73 -6.10
CA ASN A 98 12.91 -12.67 -7.14
C ASN A 98 14.15 -13.50 -6.76
N VAL A 99 13.98 -14.43 -5.80
CA VAL A 99 15.06 -15.28 -5.27
C VAL A 99 15.02 -16.66 -5.93
N PRO A 100 15.73 -16.88 -7.07
CA PRO A 100 15.66 -18.14 -7.80
C PRO A 100 16.43 -19.27 -7.09
N ASP A 101 17.51 -18.93 -6.37
CA ASP A 101 18.31 -19.92 -5.65
C ASP A 101 17.53 -20.48 -4.45
N GLU A 102 17.45 -21.80 -4.37
CA GLU A 102 16.65 -22.48 -3.36
C GLU A 102 17.17 -22.25 -1.94
N LYS A 103 18.50 -22.19 -1.77
CA LYS A 103 19.13 -22.00 -0.46
C LYS A 103 18.90 -20.56 0.01
N GLU A 104 19.10 -19.58 -0.86
CA GLU A 104 18.81 -18.18 -0.56
C GLU A 104 17.32 -17.97 -0.26
N ARG A 105 16.43 -18.62 -1.00
CA ARG A 105 14.98 -18.54 -0.75
C ARG A 105 14.62 -19.09 0.63
N LYS A 106 15.16 -20.24 1.01
CA LYS A 106 15.00 -20.80 2.37
C LYS A 106 15.53 -19.86 3.45
N ASN A 107 16.69 -19.26 3.23
CA ASN A 107 17.26 -18.28 4.16
C ASN A 107 16.36 -17.05 4.30
N ALA A 108 15.89 -16.48 3.19
CA ALA A 108 14.98 -15.33 3.20
C ALA A 108 13.67 -15.66 3.93
N PHE A 109 13.07 -16.82 3.66
CA PHE A 109 11.89 -17.30 4.38
C PHE A 109 12.14 -17.38 5.88
N SER A 110 13.24 -18.02 6.30
CA SER A 110 13.60 -18.14 7.72
C SER A 110 13.81 -16.77 8.37
N SER A 111 14.52 -15.84 7.72
CA SER A 111 14.75 -14.50 8.26
C SER A 111 13.45 -13.71 8.41
N ILE A 112 12.57 -13.73 7.41
CA ILE A 112 11.28 -13.03 7.46
C ILE A 112 10.39 -13.65 8.55
N LYS A 113 10.31 -15.00 8.60
CA LYS A 113 9.52 -15.70 9.61
C LYS A 113 10.05 -15.44 11.02
N GLN A 114 11.36 -15.41 11.22
CA GLN A 114 11.97 -15.09 12.50
C GLN A 114 11.65 -13.64 12.92
N PHE A 115 11.77 -12.68 12.00
CA PHE A 115 11.51 -11.26 12.28
C PHE A 115 10.04 -11.02 12.69
N PHE A 116 9.08 -11.51 11.90
CA PHE A 116 7.65 -11.23 12.13
C PHE A 116 7.00 -12.20 13.12
N PHE A 117 7.25 -13.51 13.00
CA PHE A 117 6.55 -14.53 13.78
C PHE A 117 7.33 -14.99 15.02
N LYS A 118 8.63 -14.63 15.13
CA LYS A 118 9.53 -15.16 16.17
C LYS A 118 9.48 -16.69 16.21
N ASP A 119 9.53 -17.30 15.03
CA ASP A 119 9.44 -18.75 14.77
C ASP A 119 8.13 -19.43 15.20
N GLN A 120 7.09 -18.67 15.55
CA GLN A 120 5.76 -19.23 15.79
C GLN A 120 5.13 -19.76 14.50
N ALA A 121 4.25 -20.76 14.64
CA ALA A 121 3.43 -21.26 13.55
C ALA A 121 2.35 -20.24 13.16
N LEU A 122 1.81 -20.39 11.94
CA LEU A 122 0.63 -19.63 11.56
C LEU A 122 -0.58 -20.17 12.35
N SER A 123 -1.29 -19.27 13.02
CA SER A 123 -2.49 -19.54 13.80
C SER A 123 -3.35 -18.29 13.85
N SER A 124 -4.53 -18.37 14.47
CA SER A 124 -5.39 -17.19 14.71
C SER A 124 -4.66 -16.04 15.42
N GLU A 125 -3.74 -16.37 16.32
CA GLU A 125 -2.98 -15.41 17.13
C GLU A 125 -1.87 -14.73 16.32
N THR A 126 -1.36 -15.38 15.26
CA THR A 126 -0.27 -14.86 14.42
C THR A 126 -0.75 -14.29 13.08
N VAL A 127 -2.06 -14.32 12.81
CA VAL A 127 -2.66 -13.61 11.66
C VAL A 127 -2.26 -12.13 11.58
N PRO A 128 -2.23 -11.35 12.69
CA PRO A 128 -1.78 -9.96 12.64
C PRO A 128 -0.39 -9.80 12.01
N TYR A 129 0.52 -10.74 12.25
CA TYR A 129 1.86 -10.71 11.66
C TYR A 129 1.84 -11.05 10.17
N LEU A 130 1.02 -12.02 9.75
CA LEU A 130 0.87 -12.35 8.34
C LEU A 130 0.33 -11.16 7.54
N VAL A 131 -0.74 -10.51 8.02
CA VAL A 131 -1.32 -9.36 7.31
C VAL A 131 -0.40 -8.14 7.28
N GLN A 132 0.46 -7.98 8.30
CA GLN A 132 1.51 -6.97 8.27
C GLN A 132 2.50 -7.24 7.13
N VAL A 133 3.01 -8.48 7.01
CA VAL A 133 3.92 -8.86 5.91
C VAL A 133 3.25 -8.68 4.54
N LEU A 134 1.98 -9.09 4.40
CA LEU A 134 1.23 -8.91 3.15
C LEU A 134 1.08 -7.42 2.79
N GLY A 135 0.77 -6.56 3.76
CA GLY A 135 0.69 -5.11 3.55
C GLY A 135 2.04 -4.47 3.23
N ASP A 136 3.11 -4.94 3.86
CA ASP A 136 4.48 -4.48 3.58
C ASP A 136 4.88 -4.84 2.15
N ASN A 137 4.63 -6.08 1.74
CA ASN A 137 4.92 -6.60 0.40
C ASN A 137 4.09 -5.92 -0.70
N ALA A 138 2.81 -5.66 -0.45
CA ALA A 138 1.89 -5.12 -1.45
C ALA A 138 1.92 -3.59 -1.56
N ASN A 139 2.20 -2.87 -0.46
CA ASN A 139 2.01 -1.42 -0.40
C ASN A 139 3.20 -0.69 0.25
N LYS A 140 3.55 -1.01 1.51
CA LYS A 140 4.47 -0.14 2.28
C LYS A 140 5.87 -0.10 1.68
N PHE A 141 6.43 -1.26 1.28
CA PHE A 141 7.77 -1.33 0.72
C PHE A 141 7.93 -0.47 -0.54
N ALA A 142 7.01 -0.61 -1.50
CA ALA A 142 7.03 0.18 -2.73
C ALA A 142 6.86 1.69 -2.48
N ASN A 143 6.03 2.08 -1.52
CA ASN A 143 5.84 3.48 -1.15
C ASN A 143 7.09 4.10 -0.51
N TYR A 144 7.74 3.38 0.41
CA TYR A 144 9.01 3.84 1.00
C TYR A 144 10.12 3.94 -0.04
N LEU A 145 10.24 2.94 -0.91
CA LEU A 145 11.21 2.96 -2.00
C LEU A 145 10.96 4.11 -2.97
N SER A 146 9.69 4.39 -3.30
CA SER A 146 9.33 5.55 -4.14
C SER A 146 9.69 6.87 -3.46
N ALA A 147 9.47 7.00 -2.16
CA ALA A 147 9.83 8.20 -1.41
C ALA A 147 11.35 8.41 -1.38
N GLU A 148 12.13 7.34 -1.20
CA GLU A 148 13.60 7.36 -1.26
C GLU A 148 14.10 7.74 -2.66
N PHE A 149 13.57 7.10 -3.71
CA PHE A 149 13.95 7.44 -5.08
C PHE A 149 13.64 8.89 -5.42
N HIS A 150 12.46 9.38 -5.04
CA HIS A 150 12.08 10.78 -5.24
C HIS A 150 13.03 11.72 -4.50
N HIS A 151 13.32 11.46 -3.23
CA HIS A 151 14.25 12.26 -2.45
C HIS A 151 15.65 12.33 -3.10
N ASN A 152 16.18 11.18 -3.53
CA ASN A 152 17.53 11.07 -4.07
C ASN A 152 17.67 11.61 -5.51
N HIS A 153 16.61 11.55 -6.32
CA HIS A 153 16.69 11.82 -7.76
C HIS A 153 15.89 13.03 -8.21
N GLN A 154 14.96 13.55 -7.41
CA GLN A 154 14.16 14.71 -7.76
C GLN A 154 14.56 15.95 -6.95
N SER A 155 14.07 17.10 -7.37
CA SER A 155 14.35 18.39 -6.71
C SER A 155 13.10 19.00 -6.09
N SER A 156 11.92 18.46 -6.40
CA SER A 156 10.65 18.88 -5.78
C SER A 156 10.44 18.24 -4.40
N PRO A 157 9.75 18.93 -3.48
CA PRO A 157 9.49 18.39 -2.15
C PRO A 157 8.49 17.23 -2.22
N LEU A 158 8.72 16.21 -1.38
CA LEU A 158 7.78 15.12 -1.13
C LEU A 158 7.30 15.17 0.31
N PHE A 159 5.98 15.11 0.54
CA PHE A 159 5.38 14.98 1.86
C PHE A 159 4.81 13.57 2.00
N PHE A 160 5.20 12.87 3.05
CA PHE A 160 4.79 11.48 3.29
C PHE A 160 3.96 11.39 4.56
N TYR A 161 2.79 10.74 4.48
CA TYR A 161 1.93 10.49 5.64
C TYR A 161 1.76 9.02 5.95
N ILE A 162 1.58 8.70 7.23
CA ILE A 162 1.11 7.39 7.69
C ILE A 162 -0.23 7.63 8.38
N PHE A 163 -1.31 7.13 7.78
CA PHE A 163 -2.65 7.25 8.33
C PHE A 163 -2.88 6.12 9.34
N SER A 164 -3.15 6.47 10.60
CA SER A 164 -3.30 5.50 11.69
C SER A 164 -4.53 5.76 12.57
N TYR A 165 -5.39 6.68 12.18
CA TYR A 165 -6.56 7.05 12.98
C TYR A 165 -7.69 6.03 12.79
N LEU A 166 -8.29 5.61 13.90
CA LEU A 166 -9.39 4.66 13.94
C LEU A 166 -10.65 5.31 14.51
N SER A 167 -11.73 5.33 13.74
CA SER A 167 -13.06 5.79 14.13
C SER A 167 -14.15 5.14 13.27
N GLU A 168 -15.40 5.59 13.40
CA GLU A 168 -16.52 5.14 12.57
C GLU A 168 -16.37 5.40 11.05
N LEU A 169 -15.33 6.14 10.63
CA LEU A 169 -15.01 6.42 9.22
C LEU A 169 -14.06 5.40 8.59
N ASN A 170 -13.50 4.44 9.35
CA ASN A 170 -12.71 3.32 8.81
C ASN A 170 -13.61 2.27 8.15
N LYS A 171 -14.26 2.67 7.05
CA LYS A 171 -15.30 1.89 6.38
C LYS A 171 -14.77 0.70 5.60
N PHE A 172 -13.50 0.72 5.19
CA PHE A 172 -12.89 -0.43 4.53
C PHE A 172 -12.58 -1.53 5.54
N ARG A 173 -12.15 -1.18 6.77
CA ARG A 173 -12.08 -2.13 7.88
C ARG A 173 -13.43 -2.76 8.20
N GLU A 174 -14.47 -1.93 8.29
CA GLU A 174 -15.83 -2.41 8.55
C GLU A 174 -16.31 -3.36 7.44
N LEU A 175 -16.14 -2.96 6.17
CA LEU A 175 -16.52 -3.75 5.00
C LEU A 175 -15.82 -5.12 4.97
N CYS A 176 -14.53 -5.14 5.29
CA CYS A 176 -13.73 -6.37 5.28
C CYS A 176 -13.86 -7.20 6.57
N GLN A 177 -14.71 -6.76 7.52
CA GLN A 177 -14.96 -7.41 8.80
C GLN A 177 -13.65 -7.67 9.57
N VAL A 178 -12.77 -6.67 9.60
CA VAL A 178 -11.45 -6.82 10.21
C VAL A 178 -11.61 -7.13 11.72
N PRO A 179 -11.04 -8.24 12.21
CA PRO A 179 -11.16 -8.63 13.61
C PRO A 179 -10.56 -7.59 14.56
N ALA A 180 -11.11 -7.49 15.77
CA ALA A 180 -10.58 -6.61 16.81
C ALA A 180 -9.14 -6.95 17.23
N SER A 181 -8.71 -8.20 17.04
CA SER A 181 -7.33 -8.65 17.28
C SER A 181 -6.30 -8.10 16.29
N CYS A 182 -6.75 -7.47 15.19
CA CYS A 182 -5.90 -6.94 14.13
C CYS A 182 -6.01 -5.40 14.09
N PRO A 183 -5.20 -4.66 14.87
CA PRO A 183 -5.27 -3.20 14.96
C PRO A 183 -4.76 -2.50 13.69
N GLY A 184 -4.86 -1.16 13.66
CA GLY A 184 -4.32 -0.30 12.60
C GLY A 184 -5.32 0.05 11.49
N ALA A 185 -5.10 1.12 10.74
CA ALA A 185 -5.95 1.48 9.61
C ALA A 185 -5.70 0.54 8.42
N ALA A 186 -6.76 0.10 7.74
CA ALA A 186 -6.65 -0.75 6.56
C ALA A 186 -6.52 0.06 5.28
N HIS A 187 -6.07 -0.62 4.22
CA HIS A 187 -6.04 -0.06 2.87
C HIS A 187 -7.36 0.64 2.50
N GLY A 188 -7.28 1.93 2.17
CA GLY A 188 -8.41 2.77 1.76
C GLY A 188 -9.21 3.43 2.89
N ASP A 189 -8.89 3.18 4.16
CA ASP A 189 -9.64 3.79 5.28
C ASP A 189 -9.56 5.32 5.32
N ASP A 190 -8.49 5.92 4.80
CA ASP A 190 -8.34 7.37 4.71
C ASP A 190 -9.31 8.03 3.73
N LEU A 191 -9.86 7.27 2.76
CA LEU A 191 -10.74 7.78 1.72
C LEU A 191 -12.04 8.38 2.29
N CYS A 192 -12.61 7.77 3.33
CA CYS A 192 -13.85 8.28 3.95
C CYS A 192 -13.62 9.54 4.79
N TYR A 193 -12.36 9.91 5.05
CA TYR A 193 -11.99 11.20 5.61
C TYR A 193 -11.83 12.29 4.54
N LEU A 194 -11.75 11.93 3.27
CA LEU A 194 -11.68 12.86 2.14
C LEU A 194 -13.01 12.99 1.41
N PHE A 195 -13.74 11.88 1.26
CA PHE A 195 -14.92 11.78 0.41
C PHE A 195 -16.13 11.31 1.21
N SER A 196 -17.28 11.93 0.94
CA SER A 196 -18.57 11.41 1.41
C SER A 196 -19.00 10.22 0.56
N SER A 197 -19.57 9.21 1.22
CA SER A 197 -20.18 8.04 0.58
C SER A 197 -21.55 7.77 1.18
N THR A 198 -22.57 7.78 0.33
CA THR A 198 -23.94 7.38 0.69
C THR A 198 -24.01 5.88 0.98
N PHE A 199 -23.24 5.06 0.24
CA PHE A 199 -23.14 3.62 0.47
C PHE A 199 -22.64 3.30 1.89
N PHE A 200 -21.62 4.02 2.33
CA PHE A 200 -21.07 3.86 3.69
C PHE A 200 -21.73 4.77 4.74
N LYS A 201 -22.73 5.57 4.36
CA LYS A 201 -23.43 6.50 5.25
C LYS A 201 -22.50 7.45 6.02
N THR A 202 -21.41 7.89 5.39
CA THR A 202 -20.42 8.77 6.07
C THR A 202 -20.97 10.15 6.39
N ASP A 203 -22.12 10.53 5.82
CA ASP A 203 -22.79 11.81 6.09
C ASP A 203 -23.67 11.75 7.34
N GLU A 204 -23.93 10.55 7.88
CA GLU A 204 -24.71 10.33 9.09
C GLU A 204 -23.86 10.43 10.37
N ILE A 205 -22.53 10.58 10.26
CA ILE A 205 -21.66 10.71 11.43
C ILE A 205 -21.97 11.99 12.21
N ASP A 206 -21.83 11.93 13.54
CA ASP A 206 -22.04 13.10 14.38
C ASP A 206 -21.03 14.20 14.00
N LYS A 207 -21.56 15.38 13.67
CA LYS A 207 -20.75 16.53 13.26
C LYS A 207 -19.83 17.06 14.36
N THR A 208 -20.07 16.65 15.60
CA THR A 208 -19.27 16.99 16.77
C THR A 208 -18.30 15.87 17.18
N SER A 209 -18.32 14.73 16.47
CA SER A 209 -17.45 13.60 16.80
C SER A 209 -15.97 13.90 16.51
N PRO A 210 -15.04 13.26 17.24
CA PRO A 210 -13.62 13.29 16.89
C PRO A 210 -13.35 12.87 15.44
N ALA A 211 -14.14 11.94 14.89
CA ALA A 211 -13.99 11.52 13.49
C ALA A 211 -14.23 12.67 12.52
N GLN A 212 -15.25 13.50 12.76
CA GLN A 212 -15.53 14.67 11.93
C GLN A 212 -14.42 15.72 12.02
N GLU A 213 -13.79 15.87 13.18
CA GLU A 213 -12.64 16.77 13.33
C GLU A 213 -11.41 16.25 12.55
N TYR A 214 -11.10 14.95 12.64
CA TYR A 214 -10.04 14.34 11.84
C TYR A 214 -10.33 14.43 10.34
N ARG A 215 -11.58 14.26 9.93
CA ARG A 215 -12.04 14.48 8.55
C ARG A 215 -11.75 15.90 8.09
N ARG A 216 -12.06 16.91 8.92
CA ARG A 216 -11.74 18.32 8.64
C ARG A 216 -10.23 18.55 8.50
N ILE A 217 -9.43 17.95 9.38
CA ILE A 217 -7.95 18.04 9.33
C ILE A 217 -7.43 17.41 8.03
N MET A 218 -7.88 16.21 7.66
CA MET A 218 -7.45 15.52 6.44
C MET A 218 -7.80 16.32 5.18
N CYS A 219 -9.03 16.81 5.07
CA CYS A 219 -9.43 17.71 3.99
C CYS A 219 -8.59 19.00 3.96
N LYS A 220 -8.27 19.57 5.12
CA LYS A 220 -7.46 20.78 5.22
C LYS A 220 -6.02 20.55 4.73
N LEU A 221 -5.41 19.42 5.11
CA LEU A 221 -4.08 19.02 4.65
C LEU A 221 -4.03 18.90 3.11
N TRP A 222 -4.98 18.16 2.53
CA TRP A 222 -5.05 17.95 1.08
C TRP A 222 -5.36 19.23 0.29
N THR A 223 -6.30 20.05 0.77
CA THR A 223 -6.65 21.31 0.10
C THR A 223 -5.54 22.37 0.25
N ASN A 224 -4.85 22.40 1.38
CA ASN A 224 -3.67 23.24 1.54
C ASN A 224 -2.55 22.81 0.59
N PHE A 225 -2.28 21.50 0.50
CA PHE A 225 -1.25 20.99 -0.41
C PHE A 225 -1.57 21.37 -1.87
N ALA A 226 -2.81 21.17 -2.31
CA ALA A 226 -3.24 21.55 -3.66
C ALA A 226 -3.11 23.05 -3.94
N LYS A 227 -3.36 23.91 -2.94
CA LYS A 227 -3.33 25.37 -3.11
C LYS A 227 -1.94 25.99 -2.97
N PHE A 228 -1.10 25.44 -2.10
CA PHE A 228 0.15 26.07 -1.67
C PHE A 228 1.40 25.21 -1.90
N GLY A 229 1.26 23.97 -2.37
CA GLY A 229 2.37 23.02 -2.50
C GLY A 229 2.93 22.50 -1.17
N THR A 230 2.25 22.77 -0.05
CA THR A 230 2.61 22.28 1.30
C THR A 230 1.35 21.99 2.12
N PRO A 231 1.31 20.91 2.93
CA PRO A 231 0.11 20.56 3.71
C PRO A 231 -0.22 21.53 4.86
N THR A 232 0.80 22.22 5.39
CA THR A 232 0.68 23.11 6.57
C THR A 232 1.29 24.50 6.31
N PRO A 233 0.77 25.28 5.35
CA PRO A 233 1.24 26.64 5.09
C PRO A 233 1.10 27.48 6.36
N GLU A 234 2.13 28.27 6.69
CA GLU A 234 2.13 29.20 7.84
C GLU A 234 1.68 28.56 9.17
N ASN A 235 1.98 27.27 9.38
CA ASN A 235 1.53 26.50 10.55
C ASN A 235 0.00 26.49 10.71
N SER A 236 -0.77 26.43 9.61
CA SER A 236 -2.24 26.52 9.61
C SER A 236 -2.97 25.46 10.47
N LEU A 237 -2.27 24.41 10.90
CA LEU A 237 -2.78 23.35 11.78
C LEU A 237 -2.03 23.27 13.11
N GLY A 238 -1.28 24.31 13.48
CA GLY A 238 -0.50 24.36 14.74
C GLY A 238 0.83 23.61 14.69
N PHE A 239 1.20 23.02 13.55
CA PHE A 239 2.49 22.37 13.34
C PHE A 239 3.01 22.62 11.93
N ARG A 240 4.31 22.37 11.74
CA ARG A 240 4.99 22.38 10.44
C ARG A 240 5.22 20.95 9.96
N TRP A 241 4.64 20.60 8.82
CA TRP A 241 4.97 19.38 8.10
C TRP A 241 6.16 19.64 7.18
N SER A 242 7.32 19.08 7.52
CA SER A 242 8.51 19.14 6.68
C SER A 242 8.45 18.06 5.58
N SER A 243 9.00 18.36 4.40
CA SER A 243 9.17 17.33 3.36
C SER A 243 10.10 16.22 3.85
N VAL A 244 10.02 15.04 3.22
CA VAL A 244 10.91 13.92 3.47
C VAL A 244 12.37 14.37 3.36
N GLN A 245 13.13 14.01 4.38
CA GLN A 245 14.57 14.23 4.49
C GLN A 245 15.28 12.91 4.27
N GLU A 246 16.60 12.98 4.07
CA GLU A 246 17.45 11.80 4.01
C GLU A 246 17.28 10.96 5.28
N ALA A 247 17.17 9.64 5.11
CA ALA A 247 17.05 8.72 6.23
C ALA A 247 18.37 8.73 7.03
N VAL A 248 18.35 9.32 8.22
CA VAL A 248 19.49 9.31 9.12
C VAL A 248 19.68 7.90 9.66
N GLY A 249 20.80 7.24 9.32
CA GLY A 249 21.20 5.95 9.89
C GLY A 249 21.19 4.74 8.95
N LEU A 250 20.89 4.91 7.66
CA LEU A 250 20.99 3.83 6.66
C LEU A 250 22.31 3.86 5.89
N ASN A 251 23.43 4.14 6.56
CA ASN A 251 24.76 3.85 6.01
C ASN A 251 25.03 2.34 6.07
N GLY A 252 24.23 1.53 5.38
CA GLY A 252 24.56 0.17 4.93
C GLY A 252 25.24 -0.78 5.94
N GLN A 253 24.96 -0.66 7.23
CA GLN A 253 25.36 -1.65 8.23
C GLN A 253 24.10 -2.10 8.96
N PHE A 254 23.38 -3.01 8.29
CA PHE A 254 22.54 -3.95 9.01
C PHE A 254 23.52 -4.96 9.63
N GLU A 255 23.80 -4.83 10.93
CA GLU A 255 24.45 -5.90 11.70
C GLU A 255 23.56 -7.14 11.78
#